data_AF-A0A845Z6W8-F1
#
_entry.id   AF-A0A845Z6W8-F1
#
_cell.length_a   1.000
_cell.length_b   1.000
_cell.length_c   1.000
_cell.angle_alpha   90.00
_cell.angle_beta   90.00
_cell.angle_gamma   90.00
#
_symmetry.space_group_name_H-M   'P 1'
#
loop_
_entity.id
_entity.type
_entity.pdbx_description
1 polymer ?
#
loop_
_entity_poly.entity_id
_entity_poly.type
_entity_poly.pdbx_seq_one_letter_code
_entity_poly.pdbx_strand_id
1 'polypeptide(L)' 'SVPTLGIRRSTQKRAILDRTMDRVQTEYGAVRLKVAKKGNQIVNVQPEYEDCATLARQQNIPLMEIQKMVLQAWYE' A
#
# COMPACT_ATOMS: atom_id res chain seq x y z
N SER A 1 -12.14 19.17 19.53
CA SER A 1 -11.00 19.67 20.31
C SER A 1 -11.21 19.25 21.74
N VAL A 2 -10.37 18.36 22.28
CA VAL A 2 -10.52 17.89 23.66
C VAL A 2 -9.96 18.97 24.59
N PRO A 3 -10.67 19.42 25.64
CA PRO A 3 -10.17 20.45 26.54
C PRO A 3 -9.07 19.85 27.43
N THR A 4 -7.81 20.04 27.05
CA THR A 4 -6.66 19.69 27.88
C THR A 4 -5.95 20.96 28.33
N LEU A 5 -5.64 21.05 29.62
CA LEU A 5 -5.02 22.24 30.24
C LEU A 5 -3.54 22.44 29.85
N GLY A 6 -2.95 21.48 29.14
CA GLY A 6 -1.57 21.52 28.70
C GLY A 6 -1.27 20.44 27.67
N ILE A 7 -0.27 20.69 26.84
CA ILE A 7 0.17 19.80 25.76
C ILE A 7 1.65 19.51 25.96
N ARG A 8 2.06 18.23 25.87
CA ARG A 8 3.47 17.85 25.77
C ARG A 8 3.78 17.50 24.32
N ARG A 9 4.88 18.01 23.78
CA ARG A 9 5.39 17.72 22.43
C ARG A 9 6.86 17.33 22.50
N SER A 10 7.26 16.38 21.69
CA SER A 10 8.67 16.05 21.45
C SER A 10 8.89 15.86 19.94
N THR A 11 10.11 16.18 19.48
CA THR A 11 10.47 16.03 18.07
C THR A 11 11.20 14.71 17.89
N GLN A 12 10.66 13.84 17.03
CA GLN A 12 11.31 12.58 16.66
C GLN A 12 11.94 12.70 15.27
N LYS A 13 13.17 12.21 15.14
CA LYS A 13 13.80 12.01 13.83
C LYS A 13 13.24 10.72 13.23
N ARG A 14 12.83 10.75 11.96
CA ARG A 14 12.41 9.55 11.21
C ARG A 14 13.29 9.36 9.98
N ALA A 15 13.65 8.13 9.68
CA ALA A 15 14.13 7.75 8.36
C ALA A 15 12.90 7.48 7.47
N ILE A 16 12.85 8.10 6.29
CA ILE A 16 11.81 7.85 5.29
C ILE A 16 12.48 7.13 4.13
N LEU A 17 11.96 5.97 3.77
CA LEU A 17 12.37 5.26 2.55
C LEU A 17 11.77 5.95 1.33
N ASP A 18 12.50 5.95 0.23
CA ASP A 18 11.98 6.39 -1.06
C ASP A 18 10.84 5.46 -1.46
N ARG A 19 9.65 6.04 -1.63
CA ARG A 19 8.44 5.31 -2.02
C ARG A 19 7.96 5.81 -3.36
N THR A 20 7.71 4.89 -4.28
CA THR A 20 7.07 5.16 -5.56
C THR A 20 5.68 4.53 -5.56
N MET A 21 4.75 5.16 -6.27
CA MET A 21 3.44 4.58 -6.57
C MET A 21 3.53 3.93 -7.94
N ASP A 22 3.36 2.62 -7.98
CA ASP A 22 3.29 1.85 -9.20
C ASP A 22 1.85 1.46 -9.52
N ARG A 23 1.59 0.99 -10.74
CA ARG A 23 0.28 0.48 -11.16
C ARG A 23 0.46 -0.82 -11.92
N VAL A 24 -0.25 -1.86 -11.48
CA VAL A 24 -0.33 -3.14 -12.17
C VAL A 24 -1.73 -3.34 -12.75
N GLN A 25 -1.77 -3.81 -13.99
CA GLN A 25 -2.99 -4.22 -14.65
C GLN A 25 -3.25 -5.68 -14.29
N THR A 26 -4.39 -5.97 -13.69
CA THR A 26 -4.84 -7.34 -13.43
C THR A 26 -6.04 -7.69 -14.30
N GLU A 27 -6.41 -8.96 -14.36
CA GLU A 27 -7.60 -9.44 -15.08
C GLU A 27 -8.89 -8.74 -14.62
N TYR A 28 -8.92 -8.25 -13.37
CA TYR A 28 -10.10 -7.61 -12.79
C TYR A 28 -10.03 -6.08 -12.80
N GLY A 29 -8.88 -5.50 -13.12
CA GLY A 29 -8.68 -4.05 -13.16
C GLY A 29 -7.28 -3.59 -12.74
N ALA A 30 -7.05 -2.28 -12.81
CA ALA A 30 -5.78 -1.68 -12.40
C ALA A 30 -5.73 -1.50 -10.87
N VAL A 31 -4.61 -1.91 -10.26
CA VAL A 31 -4.36 -1.74 -8.82
C VAL A 31 -3.09 -0.95 -8.63
N ARG A 32 -3.13 0.03 -7.72
CA ARG A 32 -1.95 0.80 -7.33
C ARG A 32 -1.13 0.04 -6.29
N LEU A 33 0.19 0.19 -6.34
CA LEU A 33 1.11 -0.40 -5.38
C LEU A 33 2.05 0.65 -4.79
N LYS A 34 2.25 0.59 -3.47
CA LYS A 34 3.29 1.32 -2.77
C LYS A 34 4.56 0.46 -2.80
N VAL A 35 5.54 0.91 -3.58
CA VAL A 35 6.85 0.25 -3.67
C VAL A 35 7.85 1.09 -2.89
N ALA A 36 8.37 0.54 -1.79
CA ALA A 36 9.45 1.15 -1.02
C ALA A 36 10.78 0.60 -1.50
N LYS A 37 11.70 1.50 -1.86
CA LYS A 37 13.05 1.18 -2.29
C LYS A 37 14.06 1.72 -1.29
N LYS A 38 15.14 0.97 -1.08
CA LYS A 38 16.33 1.40 -0.34
C LYS A 38 17.52 1.26 -1.29
N GLY A 39 17.91 2.37 -1.92
CA GLY A 39 18.84 2.33 -3.05
C GLY A 39 18.23 1.54 -4.22
N ASN A 40 18.96 0.54 -4.72
CA ASN A 40 18.50 -0.32 -5.81
C ASN A 40 17.65 -1.52 -5.36
N GLN A 41 17.46 -1.70 -4.04
CA GLN A 41 16.74 -2.85 -3.51
C GLN A 41 15.29 -2.49 -3.16
N ILE A 42 14.35 -3.28 -3.64
CA ILE A 42 12.95 -3.23 -3.22
C ILE A 42 12.87 -3.86 -1.82
N VAL A 43 12.40 -3.09 -0.84
CA VAL A 43 12.30 -3.53 0.56
C VAL A 43 10.87 -3.81 0.99
N ASN A 44 9.89 -3.24 0.30
CA ASN A 44 8.47 -3.52 0.54
C ASN A 44 7.64 -3.20 -0.70
N VAL A 45 6.62 -4.02 -0.95
CA VAL A 45 5.62 -3.82 -1.99
C VAL A 45 4.28 -4.10 -1.37
N GLN A 46 3.40 -3.10 -1.36
CA GLN A 46 2.06 -3.23 -0.82
C GLN A 46 1.02 -2.74 -1.83
N PRO A 47 0.11 -3.62 -2.28
CA PRO A 47 -1.08 -3.20 -3.01
C PRO A 47 -1.92 -2.22 -2.20
N GLU A 48 -2.55 -1.26 -2.87
CA GLU A 48 -3.44 -0.31 -2.23
C GLU A 48 -4.70 -1.02 -1.76
N TYR A 49 -4.97 -0.96 -0.45
CA TYR A 49 -6.07 -1.68 0.17
C TYR A 49 -7.43 -1.34 -0.45
N GLU A 50 -7.69 -0.06 -0.74
CA GLU A 50 -8.98 0.38 -1.30
C GLU A 50 -9.22 -0.18 -2.70
N ASP A 51 -8.18 -0.25 -3.53
CA ASP A 51 -8.25 -0.81 -4.88
C ASP A 51 -8.54 -2.32 -4.79
N CYS A 52 -7.79 -3.04 -3.94
CA CYS A 52 -8.01 -4.47 -3.71
C CYS A 52 -9.39 -4.77 -3.10
N ALA A 53 -9.86 -3.96 -2.16
CA ALA A 53 -11.17 -4.12 -1.54
C ALA A 53 -12.31 -3.82 -2.51
N THR A 54 -12.10 -2.91 -3.45
CA THR A 54 -13.08 -2.62 -4.51
C THR A 54 -13.19 -3.81 -5.47
N LEU A 55 -12.05 -4.34 -5.94
CA LEU A 55 -12.02 -5.53 -6.79
C LEU A 55 -12.61 -6.77 -6.09
N ALA A 56 -12.26 -6.99 -4.82
CA ALA A 56 -12.79 -8.10 -4.03
C ALA A 56 -14.32 -8.07 -3.96
N ARG A 57 -14.92 -6.89 -3.75
CA ARG A 57 -16.39 -6.72 -3.71
C ARG A 57 -17.03 -6.88 -5.09
N GLN A 58 -16.40 -6.37 -6.14
CA GLN A 58 -16.93 -6.44 -7.51
C GLN A 58 -16.92 -7.87 -8.06
N GLN A 59 -15.86 -8.62 -7.77
CA GLN A 59 -15.65 -9.96 -8.29
C GLN A 59 -16.12 -11.06 -7.32
N ASN A 60 -16.54 -10.69 -6.11
CA ASN A 60 -16.89 -11.60 -5.03
C ASN A 60 -15.74 -12.59 -4.68
N ILE A 61 -14.50 -12.08 -4.75
CA ILE A 61 -13.27 -12.82 -4.46
C ILE A 61 -12.72 -12.36 -3.10
N PRO A 62 -12.18 -13.26 -2.26
CA PRO A 62 -11.53 -12.87 -1.01
C PRO A 62 -10.43 -11.82 -1.23
N LEU A 63 -10.40 -10.78 -0.39
CA LEU A 63 -9.38 -9.71 -0.45
C LEU A 63 -7.94 -10.27 -0.49
N MET A 64 -7.69 -11.33 0.27
CA MET A 64 -6.36 -11.94 0.36
C MET A 64 -5.92 -12.59 -0.96
N GLU A 65 -6.86 -13.11 -1.76
CA GLU A 65 -6.57 -13.64 -3.10
C GLU A 65 -6.28 -12.51 -4.08
N ILE A 66 -7.08 -11.43 -4.07
CA ILE A 66 -6.81 -10.24 -4.88
C ILE A 66 -5.42 -9.66 -4.56
N GLN A 67 -5.07 -9.53 -3.28
CA GLN A 67 -3.76 -9.02 -2.87
C GLN A 67 -2.61 -9.92 -3.36
N LYS A 68 -2.76 -11.25 -3.27
CA LYS A 68 -1.77 -12.20 -3.78
C LYS A 68 -1.62 -12.09 -5.29
N MET A 69 -2.73 -12.05 -6.03
CA MET A 69 -2.74 -11.93 -7.49
C MET A 69 -2.05 -10.64 -7.94
N VAL A 70 -2.38 -9.51 -7.30
CA VAL A 70 -1.75 -8.21 -7.61
C VAL A 70 -0.25 -8.24 -7.33
N LEU A 71 0.17 -8.84 -6.21
CA LEU A 71 1.59 -8.98 -5.88
C LEU A 71 2.30 -9.85 -6.92
N GLN A 72 1.71 -10.98 -7.31
CA GLN A 72 2.28 -11.86 -8.32
C GLN A 72 2.44 -11.15 -9.67
N ALA A 73 1.39 -10.49 -10.15
CA ALA A 73 1.40 -9.74 -11.40
C ALA A 73 2.38 -8.56 -11.42
N TRP A 74 2.87 -8.12 -10.26
CA TRP A 74 3.91 -7.10 -10.16
C TRP A 74 5.34 -7.67 -10.18
N TYR A 75 5.52 -8.91 -9.73
CA TYR A 75 6.83 -9.60 -9.77
C TYR A 75 7.11 -10.29 -11.11
N GLU A 76 6.09 -10.50 -11.94
CA GLU A 76 6.19 -10.95 -13.33
C GLU A 76 6.71 -9.84 -14.25
#